data_AF-C9JZ19-F1
#
_entry.id   AF-C9JZ19-F1
#
_cell.length_a   1.000
_cell.length_b   1.000
_cell.length_c   1.000
_cell.angle_alpha   90.00
_cell.angle_beta   90.00
_cell.angle_gamma   90.00
#
_symmetry.space_group_name_H-M   'P 1'
#
loop_
_entity.id
_entity.type
_entity.pdbx_description
1 polymer ?
#
loop_
_entity_poly.entity_id
_entity_poly.type
_entity_poly.pdbx_seq_one_letter_code
_entity_poly.pdbx_strand_id
1 'polypeptide(L)'
;MMSDEKNLGVSQKLVSPSRSTSSCSSKQGSRQDSWEVVEGLRGEMNYTQEPPVQKGFLLKKRKWPLKGWHKRFFYLDKGILKYAKSQTDIEREKLHGCIDVGLSVMSVKKSS
;
A
#
# COMPACT_ATOMS: atom_id res chain seq x y z
N MET A 1 -45.35 61.49 10.64
CA MET A 1 -44.53 62.42 9.83
C MET A 1 -43.79 61.58 8.79
N MET A 2 -43.89 62.01 7.53
CA MET A 2 -43.19 61.65 6.28
C MET A 2 -42.37 60.34 6.23
N SER A 3 -42.72 59.38 5.36
CA SER A 3 -42.28 59.21 3.94
C SER A 3 -41.06 58.25 3.86
N ASP A 4 -40.86 57.32 2.93
CA ASP A 4 -41.20 57.26 1.50
C ASP A 4 -41.40 55.81 1.01
N GLU A 5 -42.26 55.70 -0.01
CA GLU A 5 -42.45 54.58 -0.94
C GLU A 5 -41.27 54.49 -1.94
N LYS A 6 -40.97 53.31 -2.54
CA LYS A 6 -40.68 53.10 -4.00
C LYS A 6 -40.32 51.63 -4.35
N ASN A 7 -41.36 50.90 -4.75
CA ASN A 7 -41.61 50.21 -6.04
C ASN A 7 -40.47 49.65 -6.96
N LEU A 8 -40.81 48.50 -7.60
CA LEU A 8 -40.25 47.79 -8.78
C LEU A 8 -38.85 47.16 -8.60
N GLY A 9 -38.58 45.88 -8.87
CA GLY A 9 -39.11 44.95 -9.86
C GLY A 9 -37.95 44.47 -10.74
N VAL A 10 -37.71 43.16 -10.86
CA VAL A 10 -37.20 42.47 -12.07
C VAL A 10 -36.98 40.98 -11.77
N SER A 11 -37.49 40.19 -12.71
CA SER A 11 -37.52 38.74 -12.76
C SER A 11 -36.27 38.17 -13.45
N GLN A 12 -35.92 36.91 -13.13
CA GLN A 12 -35.23 35.93 -13.98
C GLN A 12 -33.80 36.21 -14.49
N LYS A 13 -32.83 35.43 -13.98
CA LYS A 13 -32.09 34.44 -14.81
C LYS A 13 -31.14 33.60 -13.95
N LEU A 14 -31.38 32.29 -13.92
CA LEU A 14 -30.37 31.29 -13.57
C LEU A 14 -29.20 31.42 -14.56
N VAL A 15 -28.00 31.70 -14.05
CA VAL A 15 -26.75 31.61 -14.82
C VAL A 15 -25.92 30.47 -14.23
N SER A 16 -25.94 29.34 -14.93
CA SER A 16 -25.01 28.23 -14.72
C SER A 16 -23.58 28.71 -14.99
N PRO A 17 -22.60 28.51 -14.08
CA PRO A 17 -21.20 28.75 -14.42
C PRO A 17 -20.71 27.59 -15.28
N SER A 18 -20.42 27.86 -16.56
CA SER A 18 -19.69 26.94 -17.42
C SER A 18 -18.26 27.42 -17.63
N ARG A 19 -17.37 26.42 -17.79
CA ARG A 19 -16.01 26.42 -18.38
C ARG A 19 -14.89 26.72 -17.37
N SER A 20 -14.05 25.73 -17.04
CA SER A 20 -12.93 25.37 -17.93
C SER A 20 -12.50 23.92 -17.75
N THR A 21 -12.54 23.15 -18.84
CA THR A 21 -11.80 21.89 -18.97
C THR A 21 -10.35 22.23 -19.30
N SER A 22 -9.51 22.40 -18.27
CA SER A 22 -8.07 22.33 -18.48
C SER A 22 -7.75 20.89 -18.88
N SER A 23 -7.55 20.69 -20.18
CA SER A 23 -6.92 19.48 -20.71
C SER A 23 -5.50 19.44 -20.17
N CYS A 24 -5.33 18.85 -18.98
CA CYS A 24 -4.04 18.40 -18.53
C CYS A 24 -3.62 17.26 -19.46
N SER A 25 -2.89 17.61 -20.52
CA SER A 25 -2.02 16.66 -21.20
C SER A 25 -0.86 16.34 -20.25
N SER A 26 -1.17 15.62 -19.17
CA SER A 26 -0.15 14.85 -18.47
C SER A 26 0.28 13.79 -19.48
N LYS A 27 1.33 14.10 -20.24
CA LYS A 27 2.16 13.12 -20.93
C LYS A 27 2.24 11.93 -20.00
N GLN A 28 1.72 10.78 -20.44
CA GLN A 28 1.72 9.53 -19.69
C GLN A 28 3.17 9.15 -19.37
N GLY A 29 3.71 9.74 -18.31
CA GLY A 29 4.84 9.25 -17.55
C GLY A 29 4.36 8.18 -16.58
N SER A 30 3.37 7.36 -16.96
CA SER A 30 2.91 6.19 -16.19
C SER A 30 3.91 5.05 -16.33
N ARG A 31 5.20 5.34 -16.17
CA ARG A 31 6.22 4.30 -16.03
C ARG A 31 6.04 3.67 -14.64
N GLN A 32 5.13 2.70 -14.58
CA GLN A 32 5.26 1.45 -13.83
C GLN A 32 5.61 1.57 -12.33
N ASP A 33 5.02 2.51 -11.59
CA ASP A 33 4.94 2.38 -10.12
C ASP A 33 3.70 1.57 -9.71
N SER A 34 3.58 0.36 -10.25
CA SER A 34 2.46 -0.53 -9.97
C SER A 34 2.83 -1.51 -8.87
N TRP A 35 2.20 -1.37 -7.71
CA TRP A 35 2.10 -2.46 -6.73
C TRP A 35 1.03 -3.43 -7.19
N GLU A 36 1.38 -4.70 -7.29
CA GLU A 36 0.44 -5.78 -7.60
C GLU A 36 0.26 -6.66 -6.35
N VAL A 37 -0.98 -7.07 -6.09
CA VAL A 37 -1.26 -8.05 -5.04
C VAL A 37 -0.82 -9.41 -5.57
N VAL A 38 -0.01 -10.12 -4.78
CA VAL A 38 0.34 -11.51 -5.08
C VAL A 38 -0.94 -12.31 -4.93
N GLU A 39 -1.37 -12.92 -6.03
CA GLU A 39 -2.56 -13.75 -6.01
C GLU A 39 -2.33 -14.92 -5.07
N GLY A 40 -3.22 -15.05 -4.08
CA GLY A 40 -3.23 -16.20 -3.17
C GLY A 40 -3.58 -17.48 -3.93
N LEU A 41 -3.35 -18.62 -3.29
CA LEU A 41 -3.69 -19.93 -3.84
C LEU A 41 -5.20 -20.10 -4.02
N ARG A 42 -5.72 -19.71 -5.18
CA ARG A 42 -7.09 -19.99 -5.60
C ARG A 42 -7.12 -21.38 -6.24
N GLY A 43 -7.40 -22.41 -5.44
CA GLY A 43 -7.62 -23.78 -5.90
C GLY A 43 -6.85 -24.84 -5.09
N GLU A 44 -7.26 -26.11 -5.20
CA GLU A 44 -6.49 -27.28 -4.74
C GLU A 44 -5.22 -27.45 -5.60
N MET A 45 -4.29 -26.49 -5.55
CA MET A 45 -2.91 -26.78 -5.94
C MET A 45 -2.27 -27.52 -4.77
N ASN A 46 -2.30 -28.85 -4.86
CA ASN A 46 -1.46 -29.71 -4.05
C ASN A 46 0.00 -29.43 -4.44
N TYR A 47 0.69 -28.57 -3.68
CA TYR A 47 2.14 -28.53 -3.74
C TYR A 47 2.66 -29.85 -3.20
N THR A 48 2.97 -30.78 -4.09
CA THR A 48 3.53 -32.09 -3.73
C THR A 48 4.91 -31.97 -3.05
N GLN A 49 5.49 -30.77 -2.99
CA GLN A 49 6.82 -30.52 -2.46
C GLN A 49 6.83 -29.31 -1.52
N GLU A 50 7.30 -29.51 -0.28
CA GLU A 50 7.49 -28.41 0.67
C GLU A 50 8.52 -27.42 0.10
N PRO A 51 8.21 -26.11 0.06
CA PRO A 51 9.17 -25.12 -0.43
C PRO A 51 10.41 -25.11 0.48
N PRO A 52 11.62 -24.97 -0.10
CA PRO A 52 12.85 -24.97 0.69
C PRO A 52 12.90 -23.76 1.64
N VAL A 53 13.52 -23.97 2.79
CA VAL A 53 13.76 -22.90 3.77
C VAL A 53 14.53 -21.75 3.13
N GLN A 54 14.00 -20.55 3.25
CA GLN A 54 14.67 -19.33 2.79
C GLN A 54 15.10 -18.49 3.98
N LYS A 55 16.37 -18.06 4.00
CA LYS A 55 16.92 -17.26 5.09
C LYS A 55 17.92 -16.23 4.60
N GLY A 56 18.00 -15.10 5.27
CA GLY A 56 18.96 -14.05 4.92
C GLY A 56 18.66 -12.71 5.55
N PHE A 57 19.56 -11.74 5.33
CA PHE A 57 19.34 -10.38 5.78
C PHE A 57 18.54 -9.58 4.76
N LEU A 58 17.42 -9.00 5.20
CA LEU A 58 16.62 -8.07 4.41
C LEU A 58 16.39 -6.77 5.18
N LEU A 59 15.93 -5.75 4.45
CA LEU A 59 15.55 -4.46 5.02
C LEU A 59 14.06 -4.47 5.39
N LYS A 60 13.77 -4.19 6.66
CA LYS A 60 12.41 -4.04 7.18
C LYS A 60 12.09 -2.56 7.40
N LYS A 61 10.95 -2.08 6.89
CA LYS A 61 10.47 -0.72 7.17
C LYS A 61 10.19 -0.55 8.66
N ARG A 62 10.55 0.62 9.21
CA ARG A 62 10.22 0.97 10.60
C ARG A 62 8.74 1.32 10.74
N LYS A 63 8.22 1.19 11.96
CA LYS A 63 6.87 1.66 12.29
C LYS A 63 6.83 3.19 12.27
N TRP A 64 5.70 3.76 11.86
CA TRP A 64 5.45 5.19 12.03
C TRP A 64 5.56 5.56 13.53
N PRO A 65 6.09 6.73 13.92
CA PRO A 65 6.56 7.87 13.09
C PRO A 65 8.01 7.74 12.58
N LEU A 66 8.68 6.62 12.86
CA LEU A 66 10.09 6.45 12.53
C LEU A 66 10.28 6.21 11.02
N LYS A 67 11.19 6.99 10.42
CA LYS A 67 11.58 6.84 9.00
C LYS A 67 12.75 5.87 8.85
N GLY A 68 12.83 5.25 7.67
CA GLY A 68 13.93 4.38 7.26
C GLY A 68 13.67 2.90 7.46
N TRP A 69 14.73 2.12 7.24
CA TRP A 69 14.70 0.66 7.23
C TRP A 69 15.73 0.09 8.21
N HIS A 70 15.45 -1.09 8.74
CA HIS A 70 16.34 -1.85 9.60
C HIS A 70 16.78 -3.12 8.91
N LYS A 71 18.09 -3.42 8.94
CA LYS A 71 18.59 -4.75 8.60
C LYS A 71 18.12 -5.76 9.66
N ARG A 72 17.45 -6.82 9.23
CA ARG A 72 16.99 -7.93 10.07
C ARG A 72 17.27 -9.25 9.37
N PHE A 73 17.55 -10.28 10.15
CA PHE A 73 17.65 -11.64 9.62
C PHE A 73 16.26 -12.24 9.55
N PHE A 74 15.86 -12.69 8.37
CA PHE A 74 14.58 -13.33 8.09
C PHE A 74 14.78 -14.83 7.89
N TYR A 75 13.80 -15.60 8.30
CA TYR A 75 13.74 -17.05 8.18
C TYR A 75 12.31 -17.44 7.81
N LEU A 76 12.13 -18.01 6.63
CA LEU A 76 10.85 -18.49 6.11
C LEU A 76 10.90 -20.01 6.05
N ASP A 77 9.98 -20.64 6.76
CA ASP A 77 9.83 -22.09 6.79
C ASP A 77 8.35 -22.46 6.93
N LYS A 78 7.88 -23.41 6.11
CA LYS A 78 6.50 -23.91 6.09
C LYS A 78 5.43 -22.80 6.12
N GLY A 79 5.65 -21.72 5.37
CA GLY A 79 4.72 -20.58 5.29
C GLY A 79 4.79 -19.60 6.47
N ILE A 80 5.64 -19.85 7.47
CA ILE A 80 5.82 -18.96 8.61
C ILE A 80 7.11 -18.14 8.45
N LEU A 81 6.95 -16.82 8.32
CA LEU A 81 8.05 -15.87 8.22
C LEU A 81 8.41 -15.32 9.61
N LYS A 82 9.60 -15.64 10.11
CA LYS A 82 10.16 -15.14 11.37
C LYS A 82 11.28 -14.15 11.10
N TYR A 83 11.48 -13.18 11.99
CA TYR A 83 12.65 -12.29 11.90
C TYR A 83 13.19 -11.81 13.25
N ALA A 84 14.49 -11.56 13.30
CA ALA A 84 15.23 -11.06 14.47
C ALA A 84 16.43 -10.18 14.06
N LYS A 85 17.23 -9.71 15.02
CA LYS A 85 18.43 -8.89 14.74
C LYS A 85 19.52 -9.71 14.06
N SER A 86 19.74 -10.94 14.49
CA SER A 86 20.73 -11.88 13.94
C SER A 86 20.14 -13.28 13.74
N GLN A 87 20.89 -14.16 13.06
CA GLN A 87 20.54 -15.58 12.96
C GLN A 87 20.55 -16.26 14.34
N THR A 88 21.53 -15.96 15.18
CA THR A 88 21.63 -16.53 16.55
C THR A 88 20.41 -16.18 17.42
N ASP A 89 19.79 -15.03 17.19
CA ASP A 89 18.55 -14.66 17.88
C ASP A 89 17.35 -15.46 17.40
N ILE A 90 17.33 -15.93 16.13
CA ILE A 90 16.30 -16.85 15.64
C ILE A 90 16.43 -18.20 16.35
N GLU A 91 17.64 -18.74 16.42
CA GLU A 91 17.93 -20.04 17.05
C GLU A 91 17.63 -20.02 18.56
N ARG A 92 17.74 -18.86 19.20
CA ARG A 92 17.38 -18.63 20.60
C ARG A 92 15.93 -18.20 20.81
N GLU A 93 15.11 -18.20 19.76
CA GLU A 93 13.71 -17.75 19.75
C GLU A 93 13.48 -16.32 20.27
N LYS A 94 14.50 -15.44 20.18
CA LYS A 94 14.42 -14.01 20.51
C LYS A 94 13.87 -13.21 19.32
N LEU A 95 12.69 -13.62 18.86
CA LEU A 95 12.05 -13.09 17.66
C LEU A 95 11.58 -11.65 17.88
N HIS A 96 11.69 -10.84 16.83
CA HIS A 96 11.09 -9.50 16.77
C HIS A 96 9.76 -9.48 16.03
N GLY A 97 9.43 -10.55 15.31
CA GLY A 97 8.12 -10.78 14.75
C GLY A 97 8.02 -12.12 14.03
N CYS A 98 6.78 -12.55 13.86
CA CYS A 98 6.37 -13.79 13.21
C CYS A 98 5.11 -13.48 12.39
N ILE A 99 5.05 -13.95 11.14
CA ILE A 99 3.95 -13.70 10.21
C ILE A 99 3.60 -15.02 9.53
N ASP A 100 2.32 -15.38 9.55
CA ASP A 100 1.80 -16.46 8.70
C ASP A 100 1.53 -15.90 7.30
N VAL A 101 2.31 -16.35 6.32
CA VAL A 101 2.21 -15.88 4.94
C VAL A 101 0.95 -16.40 4.26
N GLY A 102 0.45 -17.59 4.62
CA GLY A 102 -0.75 -18.18 4.04
C GLY A 102 -2.02 -17.42 4.40
N LEU A 103 -2.03 -16.76 5.56
CA LEU A 103 -3.14 -15.93 6.03
C LEU A 103 -2.98 -14.44 5.70
N SER A 104 -1.82 -14.04 5.14
CA SER A 104 -1.49 -12.66 4.85
C SER A 104 -1.73 -12.30 3.39
N VAL A 105 -2.05 -11.03 3.13
CA VAL A 105 -2.02 -10.47 1.77
C VAL A 105 -0.64 -9.89 1.52
N MET A 106 0.00 -10.31 0.43
CA MET A 106 1.28 -9.75 -0.02
C MET A 106 1.07 -8.88 -1.24
N SER A 107 1.82 -7.78 -1.32
CA SER A 107 1.95 -6.99 -2.53
C SER A 107 3.42 -6.84 -2.89
N VAL A 108 3.69 -6.83 -4.19
CA VAL A 108 5.03 -6.70 -4.74
C VAL A 108 5.04 -5.54 -5.72
N LYS A 109 6.19 -4.87 -5.81
CA LYS A 109 6.46 -3.88 -6.83
C LYS A 109 7.55 -4.47 -7.72
N LYS A 110 7.20 -4.73 -8.97
CA LYS A 110 8.17 -5.15 -9.98
C LYS A 110 9.12 -3.98 -10.25
N SER A 111 10.42 -4.24 -10.21
CA SER A 111 11.41 -3.32 -10.79
C SER A 111 11.46 -3.59 -12.30
N SER A 112 11.20 -2.57 -13.11
CA SER A 112 11.36 -2.60 -14.56
C SER A 112 12.82 -2.75 -14.99
#